data_AF-A0A2W5PNF0-F1
#
_entry.id   AF-A0A2W5PNF0-F1
#
_cell.length_a   1.000
_cell.length_b   1.000
_cell.length_c   1.000
_cell.angle_alpha   90.00
_cell.angle_beta   90.00
_cell.angle_gamma   90.00
#
_symmetry.space_group_name_H-M   'P 1'
#
loop_
_entity.id
_entity.type
_entity.pdbx_description
1 polymer ?
#
loop_
_entity_poly.entity_id
_entity_poly.type
_entity_poly.pdbx_seq_one_letter_code
_entity_poly.pdbx_strand_id
1 'polypeptide(L)' 'MDSTPTALWVAACAHHLQRRWRTVDPAQLEALAADLAGDAHLRAMPPDDAAAQWLEPVALPAHTERRNET' A
#
# COMPACT_ATOMS: atom_id res chain seq x y z
N MET A 1 -4.34 15.08 -21.01
CA MET A 1 -4.88 14.42 -19.81
C MET A 1 -4.56 12.95 -19.95
N ASP A 2 -3.39 12.52 -19.47
CA ASP A 2 -3.10 11.09 -19.42
C ASP A 2 -3.68 10.57 -18.11
N SER A 3 -4.98 10.29 -18.13
CA SER A 3 -5.63 9.56 -17.05
C SER A 3 -5.14 8.13 -17.15
N THR A 4 -4.00 7.84 -16.51
CA THR A 4 -3.51 6.47 -16.40
C THR A 4 -4.69 5.57 -16.04
N PRO A 5 -5.04 4.58 -16.88
CA PRO A 5 -6.24 3.79 -16.66
C PRO A 5 -6.17 3.18 -15.27
N THR A 6 -7.27 3.20 -14.51
CA THR A 6 -7.32 2.65 -13.15
C THR A 6 -6.73 1.25 -13.09
N ALA A 7 -7.04 0.41 -14.08
CA ALA A 7 -6.48 -0.93 -14.20
C ALA A 7 -4.94 -0.95 -14.29
N LEU A 8 -4.33 0.00 -15.01
CA LEU A 8 -2.86 0.08 -15.13
C LEU A 8 -2.21 0.57 -13.83
N TRP A 9 -2.83 1.54 -13.15
CA TRP A 9 -2.35 2.03 -11.85
C TRP A 9 -2.43 0.93 -10.79
N VAL A 10 -3.55 0.20 -10.75
CA VAL A 10 -3.78 -0.94 -9.84
C VAL A 10 -2.77 -2.05 -10.12
N ALA A 11 -2.58 -2.46 -11.38
CA ALA A 11 -1.62 -3.51 -11.73
C ALA A 11 -0.18 -3.14 -11.36
N ALA A 12 0.23 -1.88 -11.60
CA ALA A 12 1.57 -1.41 -11.23
C ALA A 12 1.77 -1.40 -9.71
N CYS A 13 0.80 -0.87 -8.97
CA CYS A 13 0.82 -0.82 -7.50
C CYS A 13 0.82 -2.24 -6.90
N ALA A 14 -0.04 -3.13 -7.38
CA ALA A 14 -0.11 -4.53 -6.97
C ALA A 14 1.20 -5.28 -7.21
N HIS A 15 1.83 -5.06 -8.37
CA HIS A 15 3.13 -5.65 -8.67
C HIS A 15 4.22 -5.13 -7.72
N HIS A 16 4.20 -3.84 -7.38
CA HIS A 16 5.13 -3.25 -6.41
C HIS A 16 4.96 -3.86 -5.01
N LEU A 17 3.71 -3.99 -4.55
CA LEU A 17 3.37 -4.66 -3.30
C LEU A 17 3.80 -6.13 -3.31
N GLN A 18 3.60 -6.84 -4.41
CA GLN A 18 3.96 -8.25 -4.55
C GLN A 18 5.47 -8.48 -4.43
N ARG A 19 6.30 -7.57 -4.96
CA ARG A 19 7.76 -7.65 -4.80
C ARG A 19 8.19 -7.54 -3.33
N ARG A 20 7.45 -6.78 -2.52
CA ARG A 20 7.71 -6.61 -1.08
C ARG A 20 7.11 -7.75 -0.25
N TRP A 21 5.89 -8.17 -0.59
CA TRP A 21 5.07 -9.15 0.14
C TRP A 21 4.78 -10.39 -0.71
N ARG A 22 5.84 -11.08 -1.11
CA ARG A 22 5.80 -12.33 -1.88
C ARG A 22 5.05 -13.49 -1.22
N THR A 23 4.69 -13.38 0.07
CA THR A 23 3.91 -14.37 0.81
C THR A 23 2.41 -14.07 0.81
N VAL A 24 2.00 -12.87 0.41
CA VAL A 24 0.59 -12.47 0.29
C VAL A 24 0.09 -12.83 -1.10
N ASP A 25 -1.16 -13.28 -1.18
CA ASP A 25 -1.75 -13.70 -2.44
C ASP A 25 -1.85 -12.52 -3.44
N PRO A 26 -1.46 -12.72 -4.71
CA PRO A 26 -1.56 -11.70 -5.75
C PRO A 26 -2.95 -11.06 -5.88
N ALA A 27 -4.02 -11.85 -5.77
CA ALA A 27 -5.38 -11.34 -5.92
C ALA A 27 -5.76 -10.43 -4.75
N GLN A 28 -5.26 -10.71 -3.54
CA GLN A 28 -5.46 -9.81 -2.40
C GLN A 28 -4.69 -8.48 -2.57
N LEU A 29 -3.49 -8.52 -3.13
CA LEU A 29 -2.71 -7.31 -3.42
C LEU A 29 -3.35 -6.46 -4.52
N GLU A 30 -3.94 -7.09 -5.53
CA GLU A 30 -4.66 -6.40 -6.60
C GLU A 30 -5.95 -5.75 -6.09
N ALA A 31 -6.72 -6.45 -5.24
CA ALA A 31 -7.88 -5.88 -4.57
C ALA A 31 -7.49 -4.68 -3.69
N LEU A 32 -6.43 -4.82 -2.89
CA LEU A 32 -5.89 -3.72 -2.07
C LEU A 32 -5.45 -2.55 -2.93
N ALA A 33 -4.74 -2.79 -4.03
CA ALA A 33 -4.34 -1.73 -4.95
C ALA A 33 -5.55 -1.04 -5.60
N ALA A 34 -6.64 -1.76 -5.86
CA ALA A 34 -7.89 -1.20 -6.34
C ALA A 34 -8.56 -0.29 -5.29
N ASP A 35 -8.55 -0.69 -4.02
CA ASP A 35 -8.99 0.15 -2.90
C ASP A 35 -8.13 1.42 -2.79
N LEU A 36 -6.79 1.31 -2.85
CA LEU A 36 -5.87 2.45 -2.82
C LEU A 36 -6.07 3.39 -4.01
N ALA A 37 -6.44 2.86 -5.17
CA ALA A 37 -6.75 3.64 -6.36
C ALA A 37 -8.07 4.42 -6.25
N GLY A 38 -8.93 4.07 -5.29
CA GLY A 38 -10.12 4.85 -4.91
C GLY A 38 -9.78 6.06 -4.03
N ASP A 39 -8.61 6.05 -3.40
CA ASP A 39 -8.15 7.11 -2.52
C ASP A 39 -7.56 8.28 -3.33
N ALA A 40 -8.24 9.43 -3.32
CA ALA A 40 -7.86 10.58 -4.14
C ALA A 40 -6.46 11.13 -3.79
N HIS A 41 -6.01 10.95 -2.56
CA HIS A 41 -4.69 11.38 -2.10
C HIS A 41 -3.57 10.52 -2.70
N LEU A 42 -3.73 9.19 -2.66
CA LEU A 42 -2.79 8.25 -3.25
C LEU A 42 -2.83 8.29 -4.77
N ARG A 43 -4.02 8.48 -5.34
CA ARG A 43 -4.22 8.61 -6.78
C ARG A 43 -3.63 9.90 -7.37
N ALA A 44 -3.40 10.91 -6.55
CA ALA A 44 -2.67 12.10 -6.97
C ALA A 44 -1.17 11.81 -7.20
N MET A 45 -0.67 10.66 -6.74
CA MET A 45 0.74 10.24 -6.81
C MET A 45 0.92 9.08 -7.81
N PRO A 46 2.15 8.89 -8.35
CA PRO A 46 2.45 7.70 -9.15
C PRO A 46 2.31 6.42 -8.31
N PRO A 47 1.97 5.28 -8.94
CA PRO A 47 1.68 4.03 -8.22
C PRO A 47 2.86 3.51 -7.38
N ASP A 48 4.10 3.75 -7.82
CA ASP A 48 5.31 3.45 -7.03
C ASP A 48 5.38 4.29 -5.74
N ASP A 49 5.11 5.60 -5.81
CA ASP A 49 5.07 6.49 -4.64
C ASP A 49 3.91 6.13 -3.71
N ALA A 50 2.72 5.89 -4.25
CA ALA A 50 1.56 5.51 -3.45
C ALA A 50 1.80 4.19 -2.70
N ALA A 51 2.40 3.20 -3.37
CA ALA A 51 2.80 1.95 -2.73
C ALA A 51 3.88 2.20 -1.67
N ALA A 52 4.87 3.07 -1.93
CA ALA A 52 5.92 3.42 -0.97
C ALA A 52 5.36 4.12 0.27
N GLN A 53 4.47 5.11 0.08
CA GLN A 53 3.76 5.84 1.13
C GLN A 53 2.91 4.91 2.00
N TRP A 54 2.21 3.97 1.37
CA TRP A 54 1.40 2.98 2.08
C TRP A 54 2.24 1.93 2.81
N LEU A 55 3.41 1.59 2.26
CA LEU A 55 4.40 0.70 2.87
C LEU A 55 5.28 1.39 3.93
N GLU A 56 5.20 2.72 4.08
CA GLU A 56 5.87 3.38 5.19
C GLU A 56 5.34 2.76 6.48
N PRO A 57 6.24 2.34 7.40
CA PRO A 57 5.81 1.83 8.69
C PRO A 57 4.97 2.92 9.33
N VAL A 58 3.66 2.69 9.43
CA VAL A 58 2.75 3.54 10.20
C VAL A 58 3.35 3.54 11.58
N ALA A 59 4.03 4.63 11.94
CA ALA A 59 4.86 4.69 13.13
C ALA A 59 4.02 4.18 14.28
N LEU A 60 4.31 2.95 14.72
CA LEU A 60 3.65 2.39 15.89
C LEU A 60 3.94 3.43 16.97
N PRO A 61 2.92 4.08 17.56
CA PRO A 61 3.18 4.87 18.75
C PRO A 61 3.79 3.86 19.70
N ALA A 62 5.06 4.10 20.07
CA ALA A 62 5.84 3.18 20.88
C ALA A 62 4.93 2.64 21.97
N HIS A 63 4.51 1.38 21.84
CA HIS A 63 3.71 0.75 22.86
C HIS A 63 4.64 0.77 24.06
N THR A 64 4.38 1.72 24.97
CA THR A 64 5.15 1.85 26.18
C THR A 64 4.93 0.53 26.90
N GLU A 65 5.95 -0.29 26.85
CA GLU A 65 6.04 -1.55 27.55
C GLU A 65 5.95 -1.22 29.04
N ARG A 66 4.72 -1.20 29.57
CA ARG A 66 4.48 -1.37 31.00
C ARG A 66 4.64 -2.86 31.26
N ARG A 67 5.90 -3.31 31.27
CA ARG A 67 6.34 -4.43 32.09
C ARG A 67 5.94 -4.11 33.54
N ASN A 68 4.76 -4.53 33.93
CA ASN A 68 4.39 -4.70 35.33
C ASN A 68 4.63 -6.16 35.70
N GLU A 69 5.90 -6.45 35.97
CA GLU A 69 6.30 -7.55 36.85
C GLU A 69 5.67 -7.33 38.23
N THR A 70 4.90 -8.30 38.74
CA THR A 70 5.18 -9.11 39.95
C THR A 70 4.09 -10.15 40.14
#